data_AF-A0A7L3XTD6-F1
#
_entry.id   AF-A0A7L3XTD6-F1
#
_cell.length_a   1.000
_cell.length_b   1.000
_cell.length_c   1.000
_cell.angle_alpha   90.00
_cell.angle_beta   90.00
_cell.angle_gamma   90.00
#
_symmetry.space_group_name_H-M   'P 1'
#
loop_
_entity.id
_entity.type
_entity.pdbx_description
1 polymer ?
#
loop_
_entity_poly.entity_id
_entity_poly.type
_entity_poly.pdbx_seq_one_letter_code
_entity_poly.pdbx_strand_id
1 'polypeptide(L)'
;GLPLLDPVGALQLRDPEAVEAAARARALGASLGAFRCVHSPHFPQQYAQFAARQELLEQLEHLQFLLSDQSLLLLPEYHQRVAVGAPR
;
A
#
# COMPACT_ATOMS: atom_id res chain seq x y z
N GLY A 1 -6.36 -9.11 28.10
CA GLY A 1 -5.98 -7.93 27.29
C GLY A 1 -6.79 -6.74 27.75
N LEU A 2 -6.26 -5.53 27.56
CA LEU A 2 -7.01 -4.29 27.83
C LEU A 2 -8.21 -4.19 26.87
N PRO A 3 -9.34 -3.62 27.30
CA PRO A 3 -10.50 -3.43 26.44
C PRO A 3 -10.15 -2.50 25.27
N LEU A 4 -10.55 -2.89 24.06
CA LEU A 4 -10.39 -2.06 22.87
C LEU A 4 -11.30 -0.83 23.00
N LEU A 5 -10.72 0.35 22.91
CA LEU A 5 -11.42 1.61 23.10
C LEU A 5 -12.12 2.01 21.79
N ASP A 6 -13.42 2.32 21.86
CA ASP A 6 -14.18 2.77 20.68
C ASP A 6 -13.90 4.25 20.39
N PRO A 7 -13.22 4.59 19.29
CA PRO A 7 -12.88 5.98 18.98
C PRO A 7 -14.10 6.86 18.73
N VAL A 8 -15.20 6.32 18.20
CA VAL A 8 -16.39 7.13 17.86
C VAL A 8 -17.30 7.26 19.08
N GLY A 9 -17.58 6.16 19.78
CA GLY A 9 -18.45 6.16 20.95
C GLY A 9 -17.76 6.62 22.25
N ALA A 10 -16.55 6.15 22.53
CA ALA A 10 -15.87 6.42 23.81
C ALA A 10 -15.03 7.70 23.81
N LEU A 11 -14.38 8.03 22.69
CA LEU A 11 -13.63 9.30 22.54
C LEU A 11 -14.46 10.43 21.92
N GLN A 12 -15.69 10.14 21.50
CA GLN A 12 -16.60 11.11 20.85
C GLN A 12 -15.93 11.81 19.66
N LEU A 13 -15.08 11.12 18.91
CA LEU A 13 -14.47 11.68 17.70
C LEU A 13 -15.56 11.99 16.68
N ARG A 14 -15.58 13.25 16.23
CA ARG A 14 -16.56 13.77 15.25
C ARG A 14 -15.92 14.16 13.93
N ASP A 15 -14.60 14.05 13.85
CA ASP A 15 -13.89 14.26 12.60
C ASP A 15 -14.38 13.23 11.56
N PRO A 16 -14.86 13.68 10.39
CA PRO A 16 -15.48 12.80 9.42
C PRO A 16 -14.51 11.72 8.90
N GLU A 17 -13.23 12.06 8.69
CA GLU A 17 -12.22 11.11 8.22
C GLU A 17 -11.93 10.06 9.29
N ALA A 18 -11.80 10.47 10.55
CA ALA A 18 -11.59 9.56 11.67
C ALA A 18 -12.79 8.62 11.89
N VAL A 19 -14.01 9.11 11.75
CA VAL A 19 -15.23 8.31 11.86
C VAL A 19 -15.32 7.27 10.73
N GLU A 20 -15.00 7.67 9.50
CA GLU A 20 -14.95 6.76 8.35
C GLU A 20 -13.88 5.68 8.54
N ALA A 21 -12.67 6.07 8.94
CA ALA A 21 -11.58 5.14 9.21
C ALA A 21 -11.96 4.12 10.30
N ALA A 22 -12.62 4.56 11.37
CA ALA A 22 -13.11 3.68 12.43
C ALA A 22 -14.23 2.73 11.96
N ALA A 23 -15.13 3.21 11.10
CA ALA A 23 -16.15 2.36 10.47
C ALA A 23 -15.51 1.29 9.57
N ARG A 24 -14.55 1.69 8.74
CA ARG A 24 -13.79 0.80 7.86
C ARG A 24 -13.00 -0.25 8.65
N ALA A 25 -12.32 0.16 9.72
CA ALA A 25 -11.59 -0.76 10.59
C ALA A 25 -12.51 -1.82 11.22
N ARG A 26 -13.70 -1.43 11.69
CA ARG A 26 -14.71 -2.37 12.21
C ARG A 26 -15.20 -3.34 11.13
N ALA A 27 -15.50 -2.85 9.93
CA ALA A 27 -15.93 -3.68 8.82
C ALA A 27 -14.85 -4.70 8.39
N LEU A 28 -13.58 -4.26 8.32
CA LEU A 28 -12.44 -5.14 8.06
C LEU A 28 -12.27 -6.18 9.17
N GLY A 29 -12.32 -5.77 10.44
CA GLY A 29 -12.23 -6.69 11.57
C GLY A 29 -13.32 -7.77 11.53
N ALA A 30 -14.56 -7.39 11.19
CA ALA A 30 -15.66 -8.34 11.04
C ALA A 30 -15.45 -9.31 9.87
N SER A 31 -14.84 -8.86 8.76
CA SER A 31 -14.58 -9.72 7.60
C SER A 31 -13.39 -10.66 7.80
N LEU A 32 -12.43 -10.32 8.67
CA LEU A 32 -11.25 -11.16 8.93
C LEU A 32 -11.61 -12.60 9.32
N GLY A 33 -12.67 -12.78 10.11
CA GLY A 33 -13.12 -14.11 10.53
C GLY A 33 -13.66 -15.00 9.40
N ALA A 34 -14.09 -14.40 8.28
CA ALA A 34 -14.62 -15.13 7.13
C ALA A 34 -13.52 -15.76 6.25
N PHE A 35 -12.26 -15.33 6.39
CA PHE A 35 -11.16 -15.91 5.63
C PHE A 35 -10.72 -17.24 6.25
N ARG A 36 -10.57 -18.27 5.43
CA ARG A 36 -10.09 -19.58 5.90
C ARG A 36 -8.62 -19.57 6.31
N CYS A 37 -7.81 -18.72 5.67
CA CYS A 37 -6.36 -18.70 5.89
C CYS A 37 -6.00 -18.26 7.31
N VAL A 38 -6.74 -17.35 7.93
CA VAL A 38 -6.44 -16.86 9.30
C VAL A 38 -6.57 -17.93 10.37
N HIS A 39 -7.29 -19.01 10.08
CA HIS A 39 -7.48 -20.16 10.99
C HIS A 39 -6.47 -21.29 10.75
N SER A 40 -5.60 -21.16 9.74
CA SER A 40 -4.56 -22.15 9.45
C SER A 40 -3.48 -22.14 10.53
N PRO A 41 -3.06 -23.31 11.06
CA PRO A 41 -1.93 -23.37 11.99
C PRO A 41 -0.61 -22.91 11.34
N HIS A 42 -0.54 -22.94 10.01
CA HIS A 42 0.61 -22.48 9.23
C HIS A 42 0.47 -21.04 8.75
N PHE A 43 -0.57 -20.31 9.17
CA PHE A 43 -0.83 -18.94 8.73
C PHE A 43 0.40 -18.02 8.84
N PRO A 44 1.17 -18.00 9.95
CA PRO A 44 2.33 -17.12 10.06
C PRO A 44 3.38 -17.38 8.97
N GLN A 45 3.67 -18.66 8.70
CA GLN A 45 4.63 -19.06 7.67
C GLN A 45 4.10 -18.75 6.26
N GLN A 46 2.83 -19.06 6.00
CA GLN A 46 2.17 -18.81 4.71
C GLN A 46 2.08 -17.32 4.41
N TYR A 47 1.76 -16.49 5.42
CA TYR A 47 1.71 -15.04 5.29
C TYR A 47 3.10 -14.44 5.05
N ALA A 48 4.13 -14.91 5.76
CA ALA A 48 5.51 -14.46 5.52
C ALA A 48 5.99 -14.78 4.10
N GLN A 49 5.70 -15.98 3.60
CA GLN A 49 6.02 -16.37 2.21
C GLN A 49 5.24 -15.52 1.20
N PHE A 50 3.97 -15.25 1.46
CA PHE A 50 3.16 -14.38 0.63
C PHE A 50 3.73 -12.95 0.59
N ALA A 51 4.09 -12.38 1.75
CA ALA A 51 4.67 -11.05 1.85
C ALA A 51 5.99 -10.93 1.07
N ALA A 52 6.91 -11.88 1.25
CA ALA A 52 8.17 -11.91 0.50
C ALA A 52 7.95 -12.00 -1.02
N ARG A 53 6.94 -12.77 -1.46
CA ARG A 53 6.56 -12.83 -2.87
C ARG A 53 6.00 -11.50 -3.37
N GLN A 54 5.17 -10.80 -2.59
CA GLN A 54 4.64 -9.49 -3.00
C GLN A 54 5.76 -8.47 -3.17
N GLU A 55 6.71 -8.41 -2.24
CA GLU A 55 7.87 -7.53 -2.35
C GLU A 55 8.67 -7.80 -3.63
N LEU A 56 8.91 -9.06 -3.97
CA LEU A 56 9.59 -9.42 -5.23
C LEU A 56 8.79 -9.01 -6.47
N LEU A 57 7.46 -9.11 -6.43
CA LEU A 57 6.60 -8.69 -7.54
C LEU A 57 6.62 -7.17 -7.73
N GLU A 58 6.58 -6.41 -6.64
CA GLU A 58 6.70 -4.95 -6.67
C GLU A 58 8.07 -4.51 -7.23
N GLN A 59 9.16 -5.18 -6.82
CA GLN A 59 10.49 -4.93 -7.36
C GLN A 59 10.57 -5.26 -8.85
N LEU A 60 9.98 -6.38 -9.26
CA LEU A 60 9.93 -6.78 -10.67
C LEU A 60 9.14 -5.78 -11.51
N GLU A 61 7.98 -5.34 -11.03
CA GLU A 61 7.16 -4.32 -11.69
C GLU A 61 7.93 -3.00 -11.84
N HIS A 62 8.63 -2.59 -10.79
CA HIS A 62 9.48 -1.40 -10.84
C HIS A 62 10.61 -1.53 -11.87
N LEU A 63 11.30 -2.68 -11.90
CA LEU A 63 12.35 -2.94 -12.89
C LEU A 63 11.78 -2.94 -14.32
N GLN A 64 10.62 -3.55 -14.54
CA GLN A 64 9.95 -3.53 -15.84
C GLN A 64 9.59 -2.10 -16.26
N PHE A 65 9.09 -1.28 -15.33
CA PHE A 65 8.84 0.13 -15.59
C PHE A 65 10.12 0.86 -16.03
N LEU A 66 11.23 0.71 -15.29
CA LEU A 66 12.51 1.34 -15.62
C LEU A 66 13.08 0.91 -16.97
N LEU A 67 12.85 -0.34 -17.36
CA LEU A 67 13.27 -0.88 -18.66
C LEU A 67 12.32 -0.53 -19.81
N SER A 68 11.13 -0.02 -19.50
CA SER A 68 10.13 0.36 -20.50
C SER A 68 10.32 1.80 -20.98
N ASP A 69 9.80 2.11 -22.17
CA ASP A 69 9.77 3.47 -22.71
C ASP A 69 8.92 4.44 -21.87
N GLN A 70 8.07 3.93 -20.98
CA GLN A 70 7.31 4.77 -20.04
C GLN A 70 8.22 5.50 -19.06
N SER A 71 9.39 4.93 -18.73
CA SER A 71 10.40 5.62 -17.92
C SER A 71 11.02 6.83 -18.63
N LEU A 72 10.91 6.88 -19.96
CA LEU A 72 11.53 7.90 -20.81
C LEU A 72 10.55 9.03 -21.18
N LEU A 73 9.34 9.06 -20.61
CA LEU A 73 8.29 10.03 -20.95
C LEU A 73 8.68 11.50 -20.79
N LEU A 74 9.77 11.81 -20.07
CA LEU A 74 10.30 13.18 -19.89
C LEU A 74 11.72 13.37 -20.45
N LEU A 75 12.28 12.33 -21.08
CA LEU A 75 13.65 12.31 -21.58
C LEU A 75 13.84 13.20 -22.83
N PRO A 76 12.88 13.26 -23.78
CA PRO A 76 12.93 14.23 -24.88
C PRO A 76 12.97 15.68 -24.39
N GLU A 77 12.13 16.03 -23.41
CA GLU A 77 12.06 17.37 -22.81
C GLU A 77 13.34 17.69 -22.02
N TYR A 78 13.91 16.71 -21.33
CA TYR A 78 15.22 16.84 -20.68
C TYR A 78 16.33 17.15 -21.69
N HIS A 79 16.44 16.39 -22.79
CA HIS A 79 17.42 16.66 -23.85
C HIS A 79 17.24 18.05 -24.46
N GLN A 80 15.99 18.51 -24.61
CA GLN A 80 15.70 19.86 -25.12
C GLN A 80 16.21 20.95 -24.17
N ARG A 81 16.02 20.79 -22.85
CA ARG A 81 16.53 21.75 -21.84
C ARG A 81 18.06 21.78 -21.79
N VAL A 82 18.71 20.62 -21.89
CA VAL A 82 20.18 20.51 -21.91
C VAL A 82 20.75 21.17 -23.17
N ALA A 83 20.17 20.92 -24.34
CA ALA A 83 20.64 21.49 -25.60
C ALA A 83 20.51 23.03 -25.66
N VAL A 84 19.45 23.58 -25.06
CA VAL A 84 19.21 25.04 -25.03
C VAL A 84 20.06 25.73 -23.95
N GLY A 85 20.47 25.02 -22.90
CA GLY A 85 21.32 25.53 -21.81
C GLY A 85 22.83 25.41 -22.06
N ALA A 86 23.27 24.69 -23.10
CA ALA A 86 24.69 24.52 -23.41
C ALA A 86 25.24 25.78 -24.12
N PRO A 87 26.25 26.48 -23.55
CA PRO A 87 26.90 27.59 -24.24
C PRO A 87 27.63 27.08 -25.49
N ARG A 88 27.53 27.85 -26.57
CA ARG A 88 28.23 27.62 -27.85
C ARG A 88 29.74 27.69 -27.71
#